data_AF-A0A382ZGQ5-F1
#
_entry.id   AF-A0A382ZGQ5-F1
#
_cell.length_a   1.000
_cell.length_b   1.000
_cell.length_c   1.000
_cell.angle_alpha   90.00
_cell.angle_beta   90.00
_cell.angle_gamma   90.00
#
_symmetry.space_group_name_H-M   'P 1'
#
loop_
_entity.id
_entity.type
_entity.pdbx_description
1 polymer ?
#
loop_
_entity_poly.entity_id
_entity_poly.type
_entity_poly.pdbx_seq_one_letter_code
_entity_poly.pdbx_strand_id
1 'polypeptide(L)'
;KMADEHKKHLDFNLTNIAVDEADTDRYEKPDLSIEDARHQQMMDHIAPFARKVQQKNTKSVYVDYKTRKTKLILVMCPEWAPEFPPFNLARLSGVCKAAGYETSILDLNVKAYNLNQNNWQPLKKIPFRLWDPSASWHWLGDTYMHDIHPLLEPLLEEGLEHIIENKPDVVGFSQYYISEEPTKWMCAELKKRAPHIKIAVGGSNVQKDWFDIQPYYDYICTGEGEAAILSILQDIEDGIDRGPMYKITQEEMERIN
;
A
#
# COMPACT_ATOMS: atom_id res chain seq x y z
N LYS A 1 -12.06 33.70 35.83
CA LYS A 1 -11.10 32.59 36.01
C LYS A 1 -11.89 31.32 36.29
N MET A 2 -12.15 30.52 35.27
CA MET A 2 -12.60 29.13 35.40
C MET A 2 -11.77 28.28 34.44
N ALA A 3 -11.52 27.06 34.89
CA ALA A 3 -10.33 26.27 34.65
C ALA A 3 -10.23 25.68 33.25
N ASP A 4 -8.99 25.59 32.79
CA ASP A 4 -8.52 24.91 31.59
C ASP A 4 -8.69 23.39 31.78
N GLU A 5 -9.53 22.76 30.96
CA GLU A 5 -9.66 21.30 30.92
C GLU A 5 -8.45 20.70 30.20
N HIS A 6 -7.62 19.97 30.96
CA HIS A 6 -6.53 19.16 30.42
C HIS A 6 -7.07 18.09 29.46
N LYS A 7 -7.08 18.38 28.15
CA LYS A 7 -7.16 17.35 27.11
C LYS A 7 -5.92 16.44 27.24
N LYS A 8 -6.14 15.16 27.56
CA LYS A 8 -5.09 14.14 27.51
C LYS A 8 -4.48 14.13 26.10
N HIS A 9 -3.18 14.39 26.03
CA HIS A 9 -2.41 14.24 24.81
C HIS A 9 -2.42 12.77 24.39
N LEU A 10 -3.01 12.46 23.23
CA LEU A 10 -2.94 11.13 22.63
C LEU A 10 -1.53 10.91 22.05
N ASP A 11 -0.82 9.92 22.57
CA ASP A 11 0.46 9.47 22.02
C ASP A 11 0.20 8.50 20.85
N PHE A 12 0.32 9.00 19.63
CA PHE A 12 0.17 8.21 18.40
C PHE A 12 1.40 7.36 18.07
N ASN A 13 2.52 7.58 18.75
CA ASN A 13 3.78 6.88 18.48
C ASN A 13 3.89 5.58 19.27
N LEU A 14 2.90 5.26 20.13
CA LEU A 14 2.85 4.05 20.95
C LEU A 14 4.11 3.85 21.83
N THR A 15 4.90 4.90 22.00
CA THR A 15 6.16 4.86 22.75
C THR A 15 5.95 4.52 24.21
N ASN A 16 4.82 4.96 24.77
CA ASN A 16 4.47 4.68 26.17
C ASN A 16 4.03 3.23 26.44
N ILE A 17 3.76 2.43 25.41
CA ILE A 17 3.40 1.01 25.56
C ILE A 17 4.52 0.05 25.14
N ALA A 18 5.58 0.57 24.50
CA ALA A 18 6.76 -0.19 24.14
C ALA A 18 7.42 -0.76 25.40
N VAL A 19 7.77 -2.04 25.36
CA VAL A 19 8.50 -2.75 26.41
C VAL A 19 9.78 -3.30 25.82
N ASP A 20 10.86 -3.23 26.59
CA ASP A 20 12.19 -3.69 26.17
C ASP A 20 12.24 -5.22 25.98
N GLU A 21 11.32 -5.96 26.63
CA GLU A 21 11.14 -7.40 26.49
C GLU A 21 9.66 -7.76 26.33
N ALA A 22 9.36 -8.79 25.53
CA ALA A 22 8.01 -9.26 25.30
C ALA A 22 7.43 -9.91 26.58
N ASP A 23 6.69 -9.13 27.36
CA ASP A 23 5.93 -9.62 28.51
C ASP A 23 4.61 -10.24 28.03
N THR A 24 4.62 -11.56 27.83
CA THR A 24 3.46 -12.33 27.37
C THR A 24 2.35 -12.46 28.41
N ASP A 25 2.63 -12.07 29.66
CA ASP A 25 1.70 -12.20 30.79
C ASP A 25 1.06 -10.84 31.17
N ARG A 26 1.45 -9.76 30.48
CA ARG A 26 0.97 -8.38 30.72
C ARG A 26 -0.54 -8.20 30.52
N TYR A 27 -1.18 -9.08 29.77
CA TYR A 27 -2.61 -9.04 29.47
C TYR A 27 -3.23 -10.41 29.72
N GLU A 28 -4.34 -10.45 30.45
CA GLU A 28 -5.16 -11.66 30.56
C GLU A 28 -5.66 -12.05 29.17
N LYS A 29 -5.38 -13.30 28.78
CA LYS A 29 -5.89 -13.82 27.51
C LYS A 29 -7.42 -13.84 27.58
N PRO A 30 -8.11 -13.36 26.54
CA PRO A 30 -9.57 -13.41 26.51
C PRO A 30 -10.05 -14.86 26.58
N ASP A 31 -11.19 -15.08 27.24
CA ASP A 31 -11.82 -16.39 27.30
C ASP A 31 -12.14 -16.89 25.88
N LEU A 32 -11.62 -18.06 25.55
CA LEU A 32 -11.84 -18.69 24.24
C LEU A 32 -13.24 -19.32 24.18
N SER A 33 -13.87 -19.26 23.00
CA SER A 33 -15.04 -20.08 22.73
C SER A 33 -14.69 -21.58 22.78
N ILE A 34 -15.68 -22.46 22.92
CA ILE A 34 -15.46 -23.92 22.93
C ILE A 34 -14.75 -24.39 21.64
N GLU A 35 -15.06 -23.77 20.51
CA GLU A 35 -14.46 -24.09 19.21
C GLU A 35 -13.00 -23.61 19.13
N ASP A 36 -12.71 -22.41 19.65
CA ASP A 36 -11.36 -21.87 19.69
C ASP A 36 -10.46 -22.63 20.68
N ALA A 37 -11.02 -23.05 21.82
CA ALA A 37 -10.32 -23.88 22.79
C ALA A 37 -9.88 -25.23 22.19
N ARG A 38 -10.73 -25.84 21.36
CA ARG A 38 -10.39 -27.07 20.61
C ARG A 38 -9.28 -26.83 19.59
N HIS A 39 -9.35 -25.72 18.85
CA HIS A 39 -8.27 -25.35 17.92
C HIS A 39 -6.96 -25.09 18.65
N GLN A 40 -6.98 -24.39 19.77
CA GLN A 40 -5.77 -24.13 20.56
C GLN A 40 -5.15 -25.43 21.11
N GLN A 41 -5.96 -26.34 21.66
CA GLN A 41 -5.49 -27.65 22.11
C GLN A 41 -4.87 -28.47 20.97
N MET A 42 -5.47 -28.44 19.78
CA MET A 42 -4.91 -29.06 18.59
C MET A 42 -3.56 -28.43 18.23
N MET A 43 -3.47 -27.09 18.20
CA MET A 43 -2.23 -26.35 17.92
C MET A 43 -1.12 -26.70 18.91
N ASP A 44 -1.43 -26.77 20.20
CA ASP A 44 -0.47 -27.12 21.26
C ASP A 44 0.02 -28.57 21.12
N HIS A 45 -0.84 -29.49 20.69
CA HIS A 45 -0.46 -30.89 20.44
C HIS A 45 0.39 -31.07 19.19
N ILE A 46 0.20 -30.26 18.14
CA ILE A 46 1.02 -30.33 16.92
C ILE A 46 2.31 -29.48 17.03
N ALA A 47 2.39 -28.54 17.97
CA ALA A 47 3.53 -27.63 18.13
C ALA A 47 4.89 -28.35 18.26
N PRO A 48 5.04 -29.48 19.00
CA PRO A 48 6.31 -30.22 19.04
C PRO A 48 6.70 -30.86 17.71
N PHE A 49 5.73 -31.14 16.84
CA PHE A 49 5.93 -31.74 15.51
C PHE A 49 6.09 -30.69 14.41
N ALA A 50 5.71 -29.44 14.68
CA ALA A 50 5.94 -28.31 13.79
C ALA A 50 7.44 -27.97 13.79
N ARG A 51 8.11 -28.17 12.66
CA ARG A 51 9.45 -27.62 12.47
C ARG A 51 9.34 -26.10 12.52
N LYS A 52 10.21 -25.43 13.29
CA LYS A 52 10.44 -23.99 13.10
C LYS A 52 10.99 -23.82 11.68
N VAL A 53 10.11 -23.55 10.73
CA VAL A 53 10.50 -23.23 9.36
C VAL A 53 11.07 -21.82 9.42
N GLN A 54 12.35 -21.71 9.76
CA GLN A 54 13.07 -20.48 9.45
C GLN A 54 13.17 -20.42 7.92
N GLN A 55 12.59 -19.36 7.35
CA GLN A 55 12.76 -19.10 5.92
C GLN A 55 14.26 -19.01 5.63
N LYS A 56 14.72 -19.81 4.67
CA LYS A 56 16.11 -19.78 4.20
C LYS A 56 16.26 -18.64 3.19
N ASN A 57 17.45 -18.04 3.12
CA ASN A 57 17.82 -16.96 2.20
C ASN A 57 17.10 -15.60 2.43
N THR A 58 16.80 -15.27 3.68
CA THR A 58 16.30 -13.94 4.03
C THR A 58 17.45 -12.93 4.16
N LYS A 59 17.41 -11.82 3.40
CA LYS A 59 18.26 -10.64 3.62
C LYS A 59 17.49 -9.60 4.44
N SER A 60 18.12 -9.08 5.48
CA SER A 60 17.57 -7.97 6.25
C SER A 60 17.74 -6.66 5.48
N VAL A 61 16.69 -5.83 5.46
CA VAL A 61 16.80 -4.45 4.98
C VAL A 61 17.34 -3.61 6.13
N TYR A 62 18.63 -3.31 6.09
CA TYR A 62 19.25 -2.41 7.05
C TYR A 62 19.00 -0.97 6.65
N VAL A 63 18.60 -0.18 7.63
CA VAL A 63 18.22 1.21 7.41
C VAL A 63 19.00 2.10 8.37
N ASP A 64 20.02 2.76 7.85
CA ASP A 64 20.70 3.83 8.59
C ASP A 64 19.85 5.09 8.48
N TYR A 65 19.26 5.53 9.60
CA TYR A 65 18.48 6.77 9.62
C TYR A 65 19.35 7.96 9.20
N LYS A 66 18.89 8.68 8.17
CA LYS A 66 19.51 9.91 7.67
C LYS A 66 18.40 10.91 7.40
N THR A 67 18.61 12.19 7.65
CA THR A 67 17.66 13.20 7.18
C THR A 67 17.69 13.24 5.65
N ARG A 68 16.57 12.90 5.01
CA ARG A 68 16.41 12.91 3.55
C ARG A 68 15.53 14.08 3.12
N LYS A 69 15.68 14.53 1.88
CA LYS A 69 14.84 15.58 1.28
C LYS A 69 13.74 15.00 0.41
N THR A 70 13.97 13.82 -0.17
CA THR A 70 13.01 13.18 -1.06
C THR A 70 11.71 12.82 -0.33
N LYS A 71 10.58 13.21 -0.92
CA LYS A 71 9.23 12.94 -0.42
C LYS A 71 8.50 11.90 -1.29
N LEU A 72 7.86 10.94 -0.63
CA LEU A 72 7.13 9.83 -1.23
C LEU A 72 5.64 9.87 -0.85
N ILE A 73 4.76 9.64 -1.84
CA ILE A 73 3.38 9.24 -1.61
C ILE A 73 3.18 7.85 -2.17
N LEU A 74 2.70 6.93 -1.34
CA LEU A 74 2.29 5.59 -1.75
C LEU A 74 0.78 5.57 -2.01
N VAL A 75 0.35 5.07 -3.17
CA VAL A 75 -1.04 5.11 -3.62
C VAL A 75 -1.56 3.70 -3.86
N MET A 76 -2.78 3.45 -3.40
CA MET A 76 -3.58 2.28 -3.79
C MET A 76 -4.87 2.77 -4.44
N CYS A 77 -5.00 2.54 -5.74
CA CYS A 77 -6.25 2.74 -6.47
C CYS A 77 -7.22 1.58 -6.20
N PRO A 78 -8.54 1.80 -6.29
CA PRO A 78 -9.49 0.69 -6.33
C PRO A 78 -9.26 -0.15 -7.60
N GLU A 79 -9.67 -1.41 -7.65
CA GLU A 79 -10.32 -2.16 -6.57
C GLU A 79 -9.33 -2.99 -5.75
N TRP A 80 -9.60 -3.11 -4.46
CA TRP A 80 -9.03 -4.12 -3.58
C TRP A 80 -9.99 -4.40 -2.42
N ALA A 81 -9.81 -5.54 -1.76
CA ALA A 81 -10.63 -5.97 -0.64
C ALA A 81 -10.56 -4.96 0.54
N PRO A 82 -11.66 -4.24 0.86
CA PRO A 82 -11.67 -3.14 1.83
C PRO A 82 -11.53 -3.61 3.28
N GLU A 83 -11.81 -4.88 3.57
CA GLU A 83 -11.63 -5.48 4.89
C GLU A 83 -10.15 -5.71 5.26
N PHE A 84 -9.25 -5.69 4.28
CA PHE A 84 -7.82 -5.84 4.51
C PHE A 84 -7.14 -4.47 4.39
N PRO A 85 -6.62 -3.88 5.49
CA PRO A 85 -5.79 -2.69 5.37
C PRO A 85 -4.57 -3.01 4.49
N PRO A 86 -4.08 -2.06 3.66
CA PRO A 86 -2.99 -2.30 2.73
C PRO A 86 -1.65 -2.50 3.46
N PHE A 87 -1.43 -3.73 3.95
CA PHE A 87 -0.25 -4.12 4.72
C PHE A 87 1.04 -3.90 3.91
N ASN A 88 1.00 -4.16 2.61
CA ASN A 88 2.06 -3.84 1.67
C ASN A 88 2.48 -2.36 1.75
N LEU A 89 1.52 -1.43 1.68
CA LEU A 89 1.81 0.00 1.76
C LEU A 89 2.29 0.40 3.16
N ALA A 90 1.72 -0.18 4.22
CA ALA A 90 2.16 0.08 5.59
C ALA A 90 3.62 -0.38 5.80
N ARG A 91 4.00 -1.56 5.30
CA ARG A 91 5.37 -2.08 5.38
C ARG A 91 6.35 -1.21 4.60
N LEU A 92 6.03 -0.87 3.35
CA LEU A 92 6.86 0.04 2.53
C LEU A 92 7.01 1.42 3.19
N SER A 93 5.91 1.98 3.73
CA SER A 93 5.94 3.25 4.45
C SER A 93 6.83 3.19 5.68
N GLY A 94 6.75 2.10 6.46
CA GLY A 94 7.60 1.89 7.64
C GLY A 94 9.08 1.88 7.28
N VAL A 95 9.46 1.11 6.25
CA VAL A 95 10.85 1.02 5.77
C VAL A 95 11.36 2.37 5.25
N CYS A 96 10.56 3.10 4.47
CA CYS A 96 10.96 4.40 3.92
C CYS A 96 11.11 5.47 5.03
N LYS A 97 10.19 5.49 6.01
CA LYS A 97 10.26 6.39 7.16
C LYS A 97 11.45 6.08 8.05
N ALA A 98 11.75 4.80 8.29
CA ALA A 98 12.95 4.39 9.01
C ALA A 98 14.22 4.89 8.30
N ALA A 99 14.20 4.99 6.97
CA ALA A 99 15.31 5.52 6.15
C ALA A 99 15.40 7.05 6.14
N GLY A 100 14.41 7.70 6.77
CA GLY A 100 14.31 9.14 6.95
C GLY A 100 13.67 9.89 5.79
N TYR A 101 13.00 9.19 4.87
CA TYR A 101 12.18 9.80 3.82
C TYR A 101 10.81 10.21 4.35
N GLU A 102 10.36 11.43 4.01
CA GLU A 102 8.99 11.84 4.28
C GLU A 102 8.05 10.98 3.42
N THR A 103 7.25 10.14 4.06
CA THR A 103 6.38 9.18 3.36
C THR A 103 4.95 9.25 3.87
N SER A 104 3.99 9.32 2.95
CA SER A 104 2.55 9.24 3.26
C SER A 104 1.86 8.19 2.39
N ILE A 105 0.65 7.78 2.79
CA ILE A 105 -0.17 6.80 2.07
C ILE A 105 -1.49 7.48 1.67
N LEU A 106 -1.87 7.31 0.41
CA LEU A 106 -3.16 7.69 -0.14
C LEU A 106 -3.90 6.43 -0.58
N ASP A 107 -4.81 5.96 0.28
CA ASP A 107 -5.70 4.84 -0.03
C ASP A 107 -6.98 5.36 -0.69
N LEU A 108 -7.05 5.27 -2.02
CA LEU A 108 -8.24 5.64 -2.78
C LEU A 108 -9.26 4.50 -2.82
N ASN A 109 -8.84 3.25 -2.59
CA ASN A 109 -9.73 2.11 -2.57
C ASN A 109 -10.76 2.22 -1.44
N VAL A 110 -10.33 2.50 -0.21
CA VAL A 110 -11.26 2.64 0.93
C VAL A 110 -12.19 3.85 0.74
N LYS A 111 -11.70 4.95 0.15
CA LYS A 111 -12.52 6.12 -0.18
C LYS A 111 -13.59 5.76 -1.21
N ALA A 112 -13.21 5.06 -2.28
CA ALA A 112 -14.12 4.62 -3.33
C ALA A 112 -15.15 3.62 -2.79
N TYR A 113 -14.73 2.68 -1.92
CA TYR A 113 -15.63 1.75 -1.25
C TYR A 113 -16.68 2.49 -0.41
N ASN A 114 -16.26 3.48 0.38
CA ASN A 114 -17.17 4.29 1.20
C ASN A 114 -18.16 5.10 0.34
N LEU A 115 -17.72 5.66 -0.79
CA LEU A 115 -18.62 6.31 -1.75
C LEU A 115 -19.61 5.31 -2.35
N ASN A 116 -19.16 4.11 -2.68
CA ASN A 116 -20.02 3.05 -3.17
C ASN A 116 -21.11 2.67 -2.15
N GLN A 117 -20.74 2.44 -0.88
CA GLN A 117 -21.69 2.04 0.16
C GLN A 117 -22.70 3.15 0.51
N ASN A 118 -22.24 4.41 0.56
CA ASN A 118 -23.06 5.51 1.06
C ASN A 118 -23.77 6.30 -0.05
N ASN A 119 -23.36 6.16 -1.31
CA ASN A 119 -23.87 6.95 -2.43
C ASN A 119 -24.23 6.08 -3.64
N TRP A 120 -23.27 5.36 -4.24
CA TRP A 120 -23.51 4.73 -5.54
C TRP A 120 -24.49 3.57 -5.47
N GLN A 121 -24.37 2.67 -4.49
CA GLN A 121 -25.28 1.54 -4.32
C GLN A 121 -26.68 1.96 -3.87
N PRO A 122 -26.86 2.77 -2.81
CA PRO A 122 -28.20 3.16 -2.37
C PRO A 122 -28.98 3.94 -3.43
N LEU A 123 -28.27 4.76 -4.22
CA LEU A 123 -28.86 5.54 -5.32
C LEU A 123 -28.92 4.77 -6.65
N LYS A 124 -28.51 3.49 -6.67
CA LYS A 124 -28.51 2.63 -7.88
C LYS A 124 -27.79 3.26 -9.06
N LYS A 125 -26.71 4.00 -8.81
CA LYS A 125 -25.85 4.58 -9.85
C LYS A 125 -25.06 3.51 -10.60
N ILE A 126 -24.84 2.36 -9.95
CA ILE A 126 -24.23 1.18 -10.53
C ILE A 126 -25.25 0.04 -10.45
N PRO A 127 -25.60 -0.62 -11.58
CA PRO A 127 -26.66 -1.62 -11.61
C PRO A 127 -26.22 -3.01 -11.11
N PHE A 128 -25.04 -3.12 -10.49
CA PHE A 128 -24.43 -4.35 -9.99
C PHE A 128 -23.66 -4.10 -8.70
N ARG A 129 -23.25 -5.18 -8.01
CA ARG A 129 -22.49 -5.11 -6.76
C ARG A 129 -21.00 -4.87 -7.07
N LEU A 130 -20.56 -3.62 -6.99
CA LEU A 130 -19.23 -3.21 -7.48
C LEU A 130 -18.05 -3.90 -6.76
N TRP A 131 -18.13 -4.05 -5.43
CA TRP A 131 -17.15 -4.78 -4.59
C TRP A 131 -17.61 -6.23 -4.34
N ASP A 132 -18.00 -6.92 -5.41
CA ASP A 132 -18.34 -8.35 -5.39
C ASP A 132 -17.44 -9.06 -6.41
N PRO A 133 -16.80 -10.20 -6.07
CA PRO A 133 -15.92 -10.91 -6.98
C PRO A 133 -16.58 -11.24 -8.34
N SER A 134 -17.90 -11.42 -8.37
CA SER A 134 -18.67 -11.66 -9.59
C SER A 134 -18.68 -10.47 -10.57
N ALA A 135 -18.39 -9.26 -10.07
CA ALA A 135 -18.31 -8.02 -10.84
C ALA A 135 -16.88 -7.59 -11.19
N SER A 136 -15.86 -8.39 -10.83
CA SER A 136 -14.44 -8.07 -11.07
C SER A 136 -14.11 -7.73 -12.53
N TRP A 137 -14.81 -8.33 -13.49
CA TRP A 137 -14.60 -8.08 -14.91
C TRP A 137 -14.94 -6.64 -15.33
N HIS A 138 -15.82 -5.93 -14.61
CA HIS A 138 -16.12 -4.52 -14.87
C HIS A 138 -14.92 -3.60 -14.60
N TRP A 139 -13.91 -4.05 -13.85
CA TRP A 139 -12.71 -3.29 -13.55
C TRP A 139 -11.62 -3.38 -14.63
N LEU A 140 -11.90 -4.06 -15.75
CA LEU A 140 -10.91 -4.41 -16.76
C LEU A 140 -11.16 -3.69 -18.09
N GLY A 141 -10.10 -3.11 -18.68
CA GLY A 141 -10.12 -2.50 -20.00
C GLY A 141 -11.27 -1.51 -20.22
N ASP A 142 -11.90 -1.60 -21.39
CA ASP A 142 -12.98 -0.68 -21.80
C ASP A 142 -14.22 -0.74 -20.90
N THR A 143 -14.46 -1.87 -20.23
CA THR A 143 -15.61 -1.99 -19.31
C THR A 143 -15.46 -1.06 -18.12
N TYR A 144 -14.25 -0.89 -17.58
CA TYR A 144 -13.99 0.06 -16.50
C TYR A 144 -14.28 1.49 -16.96
N MET A 145 -13.80 1.86 -18.15
CA MET A 145 -13.96 3.22 -18.68
C MET A 145 -15.43 3.59 -18.90
N HIS A 146 -16.28 2.61 -19.22
CA HIS A 146 -17.71 2.81 -19.42
C HIS A 146 -18.53 2.70 -18.11
N ASP A 147 -18.31 1.64 -17.33
CA ASP A 147 -19.21 1.25 -16.25
C ASP A 147 -18.87 1.92 -14.91
N ILE A 148 -17.60 2.25 -14.67
CA ILE A 148 -17.10 2.66 -13.34
C ILE A 148 -16.47 4.05 -13.39
N HIS A 149 -15.59 4.28 -14.38
CA HIS A 149 -14.76 5.48 -14.43
C HIS A 149 -15.54 6.79 -14.31
N PRO A 150 -16.69 7.02 -14.98
CA PRO A 150 -17.41 8.29 -14.88
C PRO A 150 -17.90 8.62 -13.45
N LEU A 151 -18.09 7.61 -12.60
CA LEU A 151 -18.46 7.80 -11.19
C LEU A 151 -17.24 7.90 -10.28
N LEU A 152 -16.16 7.23 -10.64
CA LEU A 152 -14.92 7.16 -9.87
C LEU A 152 -13.98 8.34 -10.14
N GLU A 153 -14.00 8.89 -11.35
CA GLU A 153 -13.12 9.97 -11.83
C GLU A 153 -13.06 11.16 -10.87
N PRO A 154 -14.17 11.71 -10.31
CA PRO A 154 -14.10 12.81 -9.35
C PRO A 154 -13.22 12.50 -8.12
N LEU A 155 -13.26 11.25 -7.62
CA LEU A 155 -12.40 10.84 -6.50
C LEU A 155 -10.93 10.71 -6.93
N LEU A 156 -10.67 10.24 -8.15
CA LEU A 156 -9.31 10.14 -8.67
C LEU A 156 -8.73 11.55 -8.92
N GLU A 157 -9.55 12.50 -9.36
CA GLU A 157 -9.20 13.92 -9.49
C GLU A 157 -8.83 14.53 -8.14
N GLU A 158 -9.66 14.33 -7.09
CA GLU A 158 -9.30 14.73 -5.72
C GLU A 158 -7.97 14.09 -5.26
N GLY A 159 -7.73 12.83 -5.65
CA GLY A 159 -6.47 12.14 -5.38
C GLY A 159 -5.28 12.78 -6.09
N LEU A 160 -5.43 13.16 -7.35
CA LEU A 160 -4.40 13.86 -8.14
C LEU A 160 -4.09 15.23 -7.55
N GLU A 161 -5.12 16.01 -7.20
CA GLU A 161 -4.97 17.31 -6.54
C GLU A 161 -4.20 17.15 -5.24
N HIS A 162 -4.60 16.20 -4.39
CA HIS A 162 -3.90 15.91 -3.14
C HIS A 162 -2.42 15.56 -3.36
N ILE A 163 -2.11 14.74 -4.37
CA ILE A 163 -0.72 14.40 -4.71
C ILE A 163 0.05 15.66 -5.10
N ILE A 164 -0.49 16.47 -6.02
CA ILE A 164 0.20 17.65 -6.56
C ILE A 164 0.41 18.71 -5.47
N GLU A 165 -0.60 18.95 -4.62
CA GLU A 165 -0.51 19.91 -3.51
C GLU A 165 0.57 19.53 -2.49
N ASN A 166 0.74 18.23 -2.25
CA ASN A 166 1.75 17.71 -1.33
C ASN A 166 3.17 17.71 -1.91
N LYS A 167 3.32 17.98 -3.22
CA LYS A 167 4.60 18.14 -3.95
C LYS A 167 5.61 17.03 -3.64
N PRO A 168 5.27 15.74 -3.81
CA PRO A 168 6.25 14.68 -3.68
C PRO A 168 7.22 14.68 -4.84
N ASP A 169 8.41 14.13 -4.62
CA ASP A 169 9.34 13.80 -5.70
C ASP A 169 8.93 12.49 -6.39
N VAL A 170 8.30 11.58 -5.62
CA VAL A 170 7.92 10.24 -6.07
C VAL A 170 6.50 9.88 -5.67
N VAL A 171 5.78 9.25 -6.60
CA VAL A 171 4.52 8.57 -6.31
C VAL A 171 4.69 7.08 -6.64
N GLY A 172 4.53 6.24 -5.62
CA GLY A 172 4.59 4.78 -5.74
C GLY A 172 3.20 4.17 -5.77
N PHE A 173 2.80 3.56 -6.89
CA PHE A 173 1.53 2.84 -7.01
C PHE A 173 1.72 1.36 -6.71
N SER A 174 0.92 0.82 -5.78
CA SER A 174 0.81 -0.62 -5.60
C SER A 174 -0.41 -1.14 -6.36
N GLN A 175 -0.15 -1.93 -7.39
CA GLN A 175 -1.13 -2.31 -8.39
C GLN A 175 -1.49 -3.80 -8.32
N TYR A 176 -2.79 -4.05 -8.27
CA TYR A 176 -3.42 -5.35 -8.48
C TYR A 176 -4.05 -5.37 -9.88
N TYR A 177 -4.39 -6.56 -10.39
CA TYR A 177 -4.90 -6.68 -11.77
C TYR A 177 -6.24 -5.93 -11.95
N ILE A 178 -7.11 -5.98 -10.94
CA ILE A 178 -8.38 -5.24 -10.88
C ILE A 178 -8.23 -3.75 -10.56
N SER A 179 -7.03 -3.29 -10.19
CA SER A 179 -6.76 -1.87 -9.95
C SER A 179 -5.98 -1.22 -11.09
N GLU A 180 -5.77 -1.95 -12.19
CA GLU A 180 -4.90 -1.54 -13.29
C GLU A 180 -5.41 -0.28 -14.00
N GLU A 181 -6.65 -0.29 -14.46
CA GLU A 181 -7.21 0.81 -15.25
C GLU A 181 -7.27 2.16 -14.52
N PRO A 182 -7.77 2.25 -13.25
CA PRO A 182 -7.68 3.51 -12.51
C PRO A 182 -6.24 3.94 -12.23
N THR A 183 -5.32 3.01 -12.01
CA THR A 183 -3.88 3.31 -11.82
C THR A 183 -3.28 3.89 -13.10
N LYS A 184 -3.53 3.26 -14.24
CA LYS A 184 -3.10 3.72 -15.58
C LYS A 184 -3.59 5.14 -15.85
N TRP A 185 -4.88 5.37 -15.61
CA TRP A 185 -5.47 6.69 -15.80
C TRP A 185 -4.81 7.75 -14.91
N MET A 186 -4.66 7.48 -13.61
CA MET A 186 -4.01 8.41 -12.67
C MET A 186 -2.56 8.69 -13.06
N CYS A 187 -1.80 7.67 -13.45
CA CYS A 187 -0.40 7.86 -13.85
C CYS A 187 -0.29 8.71 -15.12
N ALA A 188 -1.17 8.48 -16.10
CA ALA A 188 -1.22 9.27 -17.33
C ALA A 188 -1.56 10.73 -17.04
N GLU A 189 -2.58 11.00 -16.20
CA GLU A 189 -2.97 12.36 -15.82
C GLU A 189 -1.89 13.06 -14.98
N LEU A 190 -1.29 12.35 -14.03
CA LEU A 190 -0.19 12.89 -13.22
C LEU A 190 0.99 13.29 -14.10
N LYS A 191 1.38 12.45 -15.08
CA LYS A 191 2.48 12.75 -15.99
C LYS A 191 2.20 13.97 -16.88
N LYS A 192 0.93 14.19 -17.27
CA LYS A 192 0.52 15.40 -18.03
C LYS A 192 0.62 16.66 -17.18
N ARG A 193 0.19 16.61 -15.92
CA ARG A 193 0.03 17.80 -15.04
C ARG A 193 1.29 18.14 -14.26
N ALA A 194 2.05 17.13 -13.85
CA ALA A 194 3.23 17.24 -13.01
C ALA A 194 4.35 16.29 -13.48
N PRO A 195 4.91 16.49 -14.69
CA PRO A 195 5.89 15.56 -15.29
C PRO A 195 7.20 15.43 -14.50
N HIS A 196 7.48 16.37 -13.59
CA HIS A 196 8.63 16.36 -12.70
C HIS A 196 8.51 15.29 -11.59
N ILE A 197 7.29 14.88 -11.25
CA ILE A 197 7.05 13.83 -10.26
C ILE A 197 7.35 12.47 -10.89
N LYS A 198 8.22 11.71 -10.24
CA LYS A 198 8.60 10.35 -10.68
C LYS A 198 7.52 9.36 -10.28
N ILE A 199 7.19 8.45 -11.18
CA ILE A 199 6.17 7.41 -10.99
C ILE A 199 6.87 6.06 -10.87
N ALA A 200 6.70 5.42 -9.72
CA ALA A 200 7.08 4.04 -9.48
C ALA A 200 5.83 3.15 -9.45
N VAL A 201 5.87 2.00 -10.12
CA VAL A 201 4.77 1.03 -10.10
C VAL A 201 5.30 -0.33 -9.63
N GLY A 202 4.56 -0.96 -8.72
CA GLY A 202 4.85 -2.30 -8.21
C GLY A 202 3.56 -3.02 -7.81
N GLY A 203 3.68 -4.11 -7.06
CA GLY A 203 2.52 -4.93 -6.65
C GLY A 203 2.39 -6.22 -7.47
N SER A 204 1.43 -7.07 -7.10
CA SER A 204 1.36 -8.44 -7.61
C SER A 204 1.07 -8.53 -9.11
N ASN A 205 0.43 -7.51 -9.71
CA ASN A 205 0.17 -7.51 -11.15
C ASN A 205 1.41 -7.19 -11.97
N VAL A 206 2.27 -6.30 -11.46
CA VAL A 206 3.50 -5.85 -12.15
C VAL A 206 4.50 -6.99 -12.35
N GLN A 207 4.42 -8.02 -11.50
CA GLN A 207 5.26 -9.22 -11.56
C GLN A 207 4.83 -10.22 -12.65
N LYS A 208 3.72 -9.97 -13.36
CA LYS A 208 3.17 -10.92 -14.33
C LYS A 208 3.77 -10.69 -15.71
N ASP A 209 3.98 -11.77 -16.46
CA ASP A 209 4.53 -11.73 -17.82
C ASP A 209 3.66 -10.94 -18.81
N TRP A 210 2.35 -10.83 -18.52
CA TRP A 210 1.38 -10.09 -19.32
C TRP A 210 1.24 -8.62 -18.91
N PHE A 211 1.99 -8.14 -17.92
CA PHE A 211 1.90 -6.76 -17.48
C PHE A 211 2.39 -5.79 -18.57
N ASP A 212 1.51 -4.89 -19.00
CA ASP A 212 1.83 -3.93 -20.06
C ASP A 212 2.48 -2.67 -19.49
N ILE A 213 3.77 -2.46 -19.83
CA ILE A 213 4.56 -1.36 -19.31
C ILE A 213 4.26 -0.10 -20.11
N GLN A 214 3.82 0.92 -19.39
CA GLN A 214 3.37 2.17 -19.97
C GLN A 214 4.49 3.22 -19.96
N PRO A 215 4.52 4.14 -20.95
CA PRO A 215 5.58 5.13 -21.09
C PRO A 215 5.61 6.18 -19.96
N TYR A 216 4.54 6.27 -19.16
CA TYR A 216 4.48 7.18 -18.01
C TYR A 216 5.08 6.60 -16.72
N TYR A 217 5.50 5.33 -16.70
CA TYR A 217 6.24 4.77 -15.57
C TYR A 217 7.73 5.15 -15.65
N ASP A 218 8.28 5.75 -14.60
CA ASP A 218 9.73 5.98 -14.49
C ASP A 218 10.43 4.74 -13.94
N TYR A 219 9.81 4.07 -12.95
CA TYR A 219 10.34 2.87 -12.29
C TYR A 219 9.30 1.74 -12.27
N ILE A 220 9.72 0.53 -12.62
CA ILE A 220 8.92 -0.71 -12.55
C ILE A 220 9.58 -1.66 -11.57
N CYS A 221 8.89 -1.98 -10.47
CA CYS A 221 9.38 -2.85 -9.41
C CYS A 221 8.78 -4.25 -9.54
N THR A 222 9.63 -5.26 -9.72
CA THR A 222 9.25 -6.68 -9.73
C THR A 222 9.91 -7.42 -8.56
N GLY A 223 9.14 -8.26 -7.87
CA GLY A 223 9.54 -8.91 -6.61
C GLY A 223 9.07 -8.12 -5.38
N GLU A 224 9.76 -8.32 -4.25
CA GLU A 224 9.54 -7.60 -3.00
C GLU A 224 10.01 -6.14 -3.12
N GLY A 225 9.21 -5.22 -2.58
CA GLY A 225 9.37 -3.80 -2.87
C GLY A 225 10.28 -3.04 -1.90
N GLU A 226 10.63 -3.64 -0.76
CA GLU A 226 11.28 -2.97 0.37
C GLU A 226 12.68 -2.47 0.01
N ALA A 227 13.50 -3.31 -0.63
CA ALA A 227 14.81 -2.88 -1.12
C ALA A 227 14.70 -1.99 -2.36
N ALA A 228 13.77 -2.32 -3.27
CA ALA A 228 13.56 -1.60 -4.52
C ALA A 228 13.16 -0.14 -4.27
N ILE A 229 12.20 0.12 -3.38
CA ILE A 229 11.74 1.47 -3.08
C ILE A 229 12.85 2.32 -2.47
N LEU A 230 13.68 1.76 -1.59
CA LEU A 230 14.83 2.47 -1.02
C LEU A 230 15.86 2.81 -2.10
N SER A 231 16.12 1.90 -3.05
CA SER A 231 17.00 2.17 -4.18
C SER A 231 16.46 3.30 -5.06
N ILE A 232 15.16 3.33 -5.34
CA ILE A 232 14.52 4.41 -6.13
C ILE A 232 14.67 5.75 -5.41
N LEU A 233 14.34 5.78 -4.12
CA LEU A 233 14.42 7.02 -3.33
C LEU A 233 15.86 7.50 -3.20
N GLN A 234 16.84 6.59 -3.13
CA GLN A 234 18.26 6.93 -3.11
C GLN A 234 18.73 7.49 -4.45
N ASP A 235 18.34 6.88 -5.58
CA ASP A 235 18.64 7.41 -6.92
C ASP A 235 18.14 8.85 -7.05
N ILE A 236 16.93 9.14 -6.55
CA ILE A 236 16.30 10.46 -6.64
C ILE A 236 16.96 11.46 -5.70
N GLU A 237 17.32 11.06 -4.48
CA GLU A 237 18.08 11.89 -3.53
C GLU A 237 19.46 12.27 -4.10
N ASP A 238 20.10 11.35 -4.83
CA ASP A 238 21.42 11.56 -5.44
C ASP A 238 21.36 12.26 -6.83
N GLY A 239 20.15 12.51 -7.36
CA GLY A 239 19.96 13.12 -8.67
C GLY A 239 20.32 12.20 -9.85
N ILE A 240 20.26 10.88 -9.66
CA ILE A 240 20.51 9.87 -10.69
C ILE A 240 19.24 9.71 -11.54
N ASP A 241 19.34 9.97 -12.85
CA ASP A 241 18.29 9.67 -13.81
C ASP A 241 18.56 8.35 -14.51
N ARG A 242 17.68 7.36 -14.28
CA ARG A 242 17.74 6.02 -14.91
C ARG A 242 17.08 5.99 -16.30
N GLY A 243 16.47 7.09 -16.73
CA GLY A 243 15.62 7.13 -17.92
C GLY A 243 14.23 6.54 -17.67
N PRO A 244 13.35 6.54 -18.70
CA PRO A 244 11.98 6.05 -18.56
C PRO A 244 11.94 4.52 -18.46
N MET A 245 10.92 4.02 -17.78
CA MET A 245 10.60 2.59 -17.66
C MET A 245 11.76 1.73 -17.12
N TYR A 246 12.51 2.24 -16.14
CA TYR A 246 13.61 1.50 -15.53
C TYR A 246 13.07 0.34 -14.66
N LYS A 247 13.49 -0.89 -14.99
CA LYS A 247 13.08 -2.10 -14.26
C LYS A 247 14.04 -2.38 -13.11
N ILE A 248 13.49 -2.54 -11.91
CA ILE A 248 14.19 -3.01 -10.71
C ILE A 248 13.60 -4.37 -10.34
N THR A 249 14.41 -5.41 -10.47
CA THR A 249 14.00 -6.80 -10.25
C THR A 249 14.77 -7.36 -9.06
N GLN A 250 14.06 -7.89 -8.06
CA GLN A 250 14.67 -8.70 -7.01
C GLN A 250 15.21 -10.01 -7.60
N GLU A 251 16.36 -10.50 -7.12
CA GLU A 251 16.86 -11.82 -7.52
C GLU A 251 15.90 -12.94 -7.08
N GLU A 252 15.63 -13.91 -7.96
CA GLU A 252 14.59 -14.94 -7.79
C GLU A 252 14.73 -15.80 -6.52
N MET A 253 15.94 -15.91 -5.98
CA MET A 253 16.27 -16.70 -4.77
C MET A 253 16.39 -15.85 -3.50
N GLU A 254 16.24 -14.54 -3.62
CA GLU A 254 16.33 -13.59 -2.51
C GLU A 254 14.95 -13.39 -1.87
N ARG A 255 14.92 -13.37 -0.53
CA ARG A 255 13.73 -12.98 0.24
C ARG A 255 14.11 -11.92 1.26
N ILE A 256 13.20 -11.02 1.58
CA ILE A 256 13.40 -9.92 2.53
C ILE A 256 12.58 -10.18 3.79
N ASN A 257 13.28 -10.17 4.92
CA ASN A 257 12.66 -10.26 6.25
C ASN A 257 12.65 -8.87 6.91
#